data_AF-R7T3Q3-F1
#
_entry.id   AF-R7T3Q3-F1
#
_cell.length_a   1.000
_cell.length_b   1.000
_cell.length_c   1.000
_cell.angle_alpha   90.00
_cell.angle_beta   90.00
_cell.angle_gamma   90.00
#
_symmetry.space_group_name_H-M   'P 1'
#
loop_
_entity.id
_entity.type
_entity.pdbx_description
1 polymer ?
#
loop_
_entity_poly.entity_id
_entity_poly.type
_entity_poly.pdbx_seq_one_letter_code
_entity_poly.pdbx_strand_id
1 'polypeptide(L)'
;MSSLTKLDLSANTIRYLQSEFAGGLSHLKVLYLYGNEIQEYDASDFASFNLLDMLHTDEYLFCCLARLNEENCRPLPDKLSSCKDLMREGVLRAFLWIFGIMALLGNLFSIGYHMKMVEKKTVTSELTKYLACADCLFGVYMICIASVDQHYRGVYIEYAKAWKHSAACAFLGTLATFSSEASVLVLFVITCDRLLRITRPFSKKNLTLRSVHKVMLIVWSLVIAIAVVPLIPSDYFKGRFYSRSSVCMSIHITRESPPGWQYSVAVCHGLNLLAFLFILLAYGYMYTRIKSSSKAAGNKGSHEMTIARKMTLIVLTDFCCWFPINTMGKCLLALGGMDIPGEMYSWTIVFILPINSAINPILYTISNLSFKV
;
A
#
# COMPACT_ATOMS: atom_id res chain seq x y z
N MET A 1 -0.09 -48.63 -10.86
CA MET A 1 0.86 -47.62 -10.33
C MET A 1 0.75 -47.44 -8.81
N SER A 2 0.21 -48.42 -8.06
CA SER A 2 -0.07 -48.31 -6.62
C SER A 2 1.16 -48.19 -5.71
N SER A 3 2.38 -48.30 -6.24
CA SER A 3 3.62 -48.12 -5.45
C SER A 3 4.31 -46.78 -5.73
N LEU A 4 3.75 -45.94 -6.61
CA LEU A 4 4.37 -44.66 -6.99
C LEU A 4 4.23 -43.66 -5.85
N THR A 5 5.35 -43.24 -5.29
CA THR A 5 5.41 -42.27 -4.17
C THR A 5 5.81 -40.87 -4.61
N LYS A 6 6.44 -40.72 -5.77
CA LYS A 6 6.86 -39.44 -6.33
C LYS A 6 6.50 -39.38 -7.81
N LEU A 7 5.84 -38.30 -8.22
CA LEU A 7 5.45 -38.04 -9.60
C LEU A 7 5.89 -36.62 -9.96
N ASP A 8 6.65 -36.50 -11.03
CA ASP A 8 7.11 -35.21 -11.56
C ASP A 8 6.52 -35.02 -12.95
N LEU A 9 5.62 -34.05 -13.06
CA LEU A 9 4.99 -33.59 -14.29
C LEU A 9 5.39 -32.13 -14.57
N SER A 10 6.41 -31.62 -13.91
CA SER A 10 6.81 -30.22 -14.06
C SER A 10 7.42 -29.90 -15.42
N ALA A 11 7.35 -28.62 -15.80
CA ALA A 11 7.89 -28.09 -17.05
C ALA A 11 7.41 -28.83 -18.31
N ASN A 12 6.16 -29.28 -18.29
CA ASN A 12 5.47 -29.79 -19.48
C ASN A 12 4.52 -28.71 -20.03
N THR A 13 3.87 -28.98 -21.15
CA THR A 13 2.83 -28.09 -21.71
C THR A 13 1.44 -28.63 -21.39
N ILE A 14 1.24 -29.16 -20.17
CA ILE A 14 -0.03 -29.77 -19.77
C ILE A 14 -1.07 -28.66 -19.58
N ARG A 15 -2.21 -28.81 -20.28
CA ARG A 15 -3.35 -27.89 -20.19
C ARG A 15 -4.59 -28.51 -19.54
N TYR A 16 -4.70 -29.83 -19.61
CA TYR A 16 -5.86 -30.59 -19.19
C TYR A 16 -5.40 -31.71 -18.27
N LEU A 17 -5.89 -31.70 -17.03
CA LEU A 17 -5.81 -32.87 -16.15
C LEU A 17 -7.13 -33.62 -16.29
N GLN A 18 -7.08 -34.84 -16.85
CA GLN A 18 -8.27 -35.67 -17.01
C GLN A 18 -8.89 -35.99 -15.65
N SER A 19 -10.23 -36.07 -15.60
CA SER A 19 -10.95 -36.57 -14.43
C SER A 19 -10.45 -37.96 -14.04
N GLU A 20 -10.41 -38.21 -12.73
CA GLU A 20 -9.84 -39.42 -12.14
C GLU A 20 -8.32 -39.55 -12.35
N PHE A 21 -7.61 -38.46 -12.61
CA PHE A 21 -6.14 -38.50 -12.69
C PHE A 21 -5.50 -38.98 -11.38
N ALA A 22 -6.14 -38.68 -10.24
CA ALA A 22 -5.73 -39.21 -8.93
C ALA A 22 -6.04 -40.72 -8.79
N GLY A 23 -6.89 -41.26 -9.65
CA GLY A 23 -7.30 -42.66 -9.71
C GLY A 23 -6.10 -43.59 -9.91
N GLY A 24 -5.76 -44.34 -8.85
CA GLY A 24 -4.64 -45.28 -8.86
C GLY A 24 -3.30 -44.72 -8.35
N LEU A 25 -3.25 -43.45 -7.93
CA LEU A 25 -2.11 -42.78 -7.28
C LEU A 25 -2.27 -42.71 -5.76
N SER A 26 -2.88 -43.73 -5.14
CA SER A 26 -3.24 -43.74 -3.71
C SER A 26 -2.05 -43.65 -2.75
N HIS A 27 -0.84 -43.98 -3.19
CA HIS A 27 0.40 -43.93 -2.39
C HIS A 27 1.32 -42.75 -2.74
N LEU A 28 0.85 -41.82 -3.58
CA LEU A 28 1.64 -40.68 -4.01
C LEU A 28 1.85 -39.72 -2.83
N LYS A 29 3.11 -39.41 -2.55
CA LYS A 29 3.56 -38.51 -1.49
C LYS A 29 4.04 -37.16 -2.01
N VAL A 30 4.64 -37.14 -3.20
CA VAL A 30 5.24 -35.93 -3.76
C VAL A 30 4.78 -35.74 -5.21
N LEU A 31 4.23 -34.57 -5.51
CA LEU A 31 3.75 -34.19 -6.83
C LEU A 31 4.35 -32.85 -7.27
N TYR A 32 5.02 -32.84 -8.43
CA TYR A 32 5.46 -31.61 -9.09
C TYR A 32 4.61 -31.36 -10.34
N LEU A 33 3.96 -30.20 -10.40
CA LEU A 33 3.08 -29.73 -11.47
C LEU A 33 3.44 -28.33 -11.98
N TYR A 34 4.47 -27.69 -11.42
CA TYR A 34 4.91 -26.34 -11.82
C TYR A 34 5.44 -26.29 -13.26
N GLY A 35 5.43 -25.12 -13.89
CA GLY A 35 5.84 -24.94 -15.28
C GLY A 35 4.86 -25.51 -16.30
N ASN A 36 3.56 -25.59 -15.98
CA ASN A 36 2.49 -26.03 -16.89
C ASN A 36 1.46 -24.92 -17.14
N GLU A 37 0.52 -25.14 -18.07
CA GLU A 37 -0.57 -24.19 -18.39
C GLU A 37 -1.95 -24.79 -18.09
N ILE A 38 -2.12 -25.36 -16.89
CA ILE A 38 -3.34 -26.09 -16.50
C ILE A 38 -4.54 -25.12 -16.52
N GLN A 39 -5.54 -25.42 -17.35
CA GLN A 39 -6.77 -24.64 -17.51
C GLN A 39 -8.00 -25.43 -17.07
N GLU A 40 -8.00 -26.74 -17.32
CA GLU A 40 -9.08 -27.64 -16.93
C GLU A 40 -8.54 -28.73 -16.02
N TYR A 41 -9.23 -28.93 -14.91
CA TYR A 41 -8.92 -29.91 -13.89
C TYR A 41 -10.18 -30.28 -13.11
N ASP A 42 -10.19 -31.49 -12.53
CA ASP A 42 -11.22 -31.88 -11.57
C ASP A 42 -10.76 -31.53 -10.15
N ALA A 43 -11.51 -30.67 -9.47
CA ALA A 43 -11.22 -30.27 -8.10
C ALA A 43 -11.24 -31.47 -7.12
N SER A 44 -12.04 -32.49 -7.42
CA SER A 44 -12.17 -33.69 -6.59
C SER A 44 -10.92 -34.59 -6.65
N ASP A 45 -10.15 -34.54 -7.75
CA ASP A 45 -8.91 -35.31 -7.88
C ASP A 45 -7.87 -34.84 -6.86
N PHE A 46 -7.70 -33.53 -6.70
CA PHE A 46 -6.77 -32.96 -5.72
C PHE A 46 -7.18 -33.27 -4.28
N ALA A 47 -8.48 -33.30 -4.00
CA ALA A 47 -9.01 -33.68 -2.70
C ALA A 47 -8.91 -35.19 -2.41
N SER A 48 -8.71 -36.02 -3.44
CA SER A 48 -8.64 -37.48 -3.34
C SER A 48 -7.26 -38.01 -2.96
N PHE A 49 -6.23 -37.16 -2.98
CA PHE A 49 -4.89 -37.53 -2.55
C PHE A 49 -4.80 -37.67 -1.02
N ASN A 50 -4.90 -38.90 -0.51
CA ASN A 50 -4.90 -39.17 0.94
C ASN A 50 -3.50 -39.17 1.60
N LEU A 51 -2.45 -39.42 0.82
CA LEU A 51 -1.07 -39.59 1.31
C LEU A 51 -0.10 -38.54 0.74
N LEU A 52 -0.62 -37.52 0.06
CA LEU A 52 0.21 -36.48 -0.53
C LEU A 52 0.77 -35.60 0.60
N ASP A 53 2.09 -35.60 0.71
CA ASP A 53 2.84 -34.85 1.70
C ASP A 53 3.39 -33.55 1.10
N MET A 54 3.66 -33.49 -0.22
CA MET A 54 4.28 -32.35 -0.87
C MET A 54 3.72 -32.08 -2.26
N LEU A 55 3.34 -30.83 -2.52
CA LEU A 55 2.81 -30.37 -3.81
C LEU A 55 3.52 -29.08 -4.26
N HIS A 56 4.11 -29.13 -5.46
CA HIS A 56 4.75 -27.96 -6.08
C HIS A 56 4.02 -27.62 -7.37
N THR A 57 3.38 -26.46 -7.41
CA THR A 57 2.54 -26.00 -8.54
C THR A 57 2.89 -24.56 -8.92
N ASP A 58 2.27 -24.04 -9.97
CA ASP A 58 2.38 -22.62 -10.34
C ASP A 58 1.41 -21.73 -9.54
N GLU A 59 0.36 -22.30 -8.97
CA GLU A 59 -0.75 -21.57 -8.35
C GLU A 59 -1.15 -22.14 -6.99
N TYR A 60 -1.31 -21.26 -6.00
CA TYR A 60 -1.72 -21.66 -4.65
C TYR A 60 -3.12 -22.30 -4.59
N LEU A 61 -3.95 -22.14 -5.64
CA LEU A 61 -5.25 -22.79 -5.77
C LEU A 61 -5.15 -24.31 -5.57
N PHE A 62 -4.18 -24.96 -6.21
CA PHE A 62 -4.01 -26.42 -6.10
C PHE A 62 -3.61 -26.85 -4.68
N CYS A 63 -2.88 -26.00 -3.94
CA CYS A 63 -2.59 -26.23 -2.53
C CYS A 63 -3.88 -26.26 -1.67
N CYS A 64 -4.81 -25.34 -1.95
CA CYS A 64 -6.09 -25.28 -1.27
C CYS A 64 -6.97 -26.50 -1.60
N LEU A 65 -7.00 -26.93 -2.86
CA LEU A 65 -7.75 -28.10 -3.29
C LEU A 65 -7.20 -29.40 -2.68
N ALA A 66 -5.88 -29.52 -2.58
CA ALA A 66 -5.19 -30.67 -1.96
C ALA A 66 -5.19 -30.64 -0.42
N ARG A 67 -5.71 -29.58 0.21
CA ARG A 67 -5.78 -29.42 1.68
C ARG A 67 -4.43 -29.56 2.39
N LEU A 68 -3.38 -29.09 1.73
CA LEU A 68 -2.01 -29.14 2.27
C LEU A 68 -1.69 -27.90 3.11
N ASN A 69 -0.84 -28.10 4.13
CA ASN A 69 -0.31 -27.01 4.95
C ASN A 69 0.72 -26.17 4.19
N GLU A 70 0.96 -24.93 4.64
CA GLU A 70 1.88 -23.97 4.00
C GLU A 70 3.34 -24.47 3.90
N GLU A 71 3.77 -25.37 4.78
CA GLU A 71 5.12 -25.97 4.76
C GLU A 71 5.31 -26.98 3.62
N ASN A 72 4.21 -27.63 3.24
CA ASN A 72 4.15 -28.78 2.36
C ASN A 72 3.68 -28.42 0.95
N CYS A 73 3.34 -27.14 0.71
CA CYS A 73 2.87 -26.70 -0.59
C CYS A 73 3.59 -25.46 -1.11
N ARG A 74 3.84 -25.45 -2.41
CA ARG A 74 4.43 -24.33 -3.15
C ARG A 74 3.52 -23.98 -4.35
N PRO A 75 3.32 -22.68 -4.67
CA PRO A 75 3.92 -21.51 -4.05
C PRO A 75 3.32 -21.20 -2.67
N LEU A 76 3.95 -20.33 -1.88
CA LEU A 76 3.38 -19.91 -0.59
C LEU A 76 2.14 -19.02 -0.80
N PRO A 77 1.16 -19.04 0.12
CA PRO A 77 0.04 -18.11 0.05
C PRO A 77 0.49 -16.66 0.22
N ASP A 78 -0.30 -15.74 -0.35
CA ASP A 78 -0.23 -14.35 0.07
C ASP A 78 -0.64 -14.23 1.54
N LYS A 79 0.09 -13.44 2.32
CA LYS A 79 -0.07 -13.32 3.78
C LYS A 79 -1.39 -12.69 4.20
N LEU A 80 -2.08 -12.02 3.27
CA LEU A 80 -3.38 -11.37 3.46
C LEU A 80 -4.57 -12.31 3.27
N SER A 81 -4.45 -13.27 2.34
CA SER A 81 -5.58 -14.10 1.87
C SER A 81 -5.61 -15.49 2.49
N SER A 82 -6.78 -16.11 2.43
CA SER A 82 -6.99 -17.53 2.73
C SER A 82 -7.50 -18.27 1.49
N CYS A 83 -7.65 -19.59 1.59
CA CYS A 83 -8.30 -20.38 0.53
C CYS A 83 -9.75 -19.97 0.27
N LYS A 84 -10.40 -19.27 1.21
CA LYS A 84 -11.82 -18.91 1.10
C LYS A 84 -12.02 -17.43 0.83
N ASP A 85 -11.17 -16.57 1.40
CA ASP A 85 -11.41 -15.14 1.47
C ASP A 85 -10.18 -14.32 1.05
N LEU A 86 -10.42 -13.15 0.45
CA LEU A 86 -9.38 -12.21 0.03
C LEU A 86 -8.59 -11.69 1.24
N MET A 87 -9.30 -11.36 2.32
CA MET A 87 -8.76 -11.02 3.62
C MET A 87 -9.09 -12.12 4.63
N ARG A 88 -8.08 -12.78 5.20
CA ARG A 88 -8.25 -13.92 6.12
C ARG A 88 -9.02 -13.57 7.39
N GLU A 89 -8.67 -12.44 8.02
CA GLU A 89 -9.15 -12.08 9.35
C GLU A 89 -10.36 -11.13 9.31
N GLY A 90 -11.41 -11.45 10.07
CA GLY A 90 -12.61 -10.62 10.18
C GLY A 90 -12.33 -9.21 10.73
N VAL A 91 -11.34 -9.09 11.62
CA VAL A 91 -10.91 -7.80 12.20
C VAL A 91 -10.31 -6.90 11.12
N LEU A 92 -9.49 -7.44 10.23
CA LEU A 92 -8.89 -6.68 9.13
C LEU A 92 -9.96 -6.18 8.15
N ARG A 93 -10.98 -6.99 7.87
CA ARG A 93 -12.13 -6.59 7.03
C ARG A 93 -12.88 -5.40 7.61
N ALA A 94 -13.12 -5.39 8.92
CA ALA A 94 -13.76 -4.26 9.60
C ALA A 94 -12.91 -2.98 9.45
N PHE A 95 -11.59 -3.08 9.62
CA PHE A 95 -10.70 -1.93 9.46
C PHE A 95 -10.62 -1.40 8.02
N LEU A 96 -10.70 -2.26 6.99
CA LEU A 96 -10.77 -1.80 5.60
C LEU A 96 -11.96 -0.85 5.39
N TRP A 97 -13.14 -1.22 5.90
CA TRP A 97 -14.34 -0.37 5.83
C TRP A 97 -14.20 0.90 6.68
N ILE A 98 -13.76 0.76 7.93
CA ILE A 98 -13.64 1.90 8.86
C ILE A 98 -12.68 2.95 8.30
N PHE A 99 -11.46 2.56 7.93
CA PHE A 99 -10.47 3.52 7.42
C PHE A 99 -10.84 4.02 6.03
N GLY A 100 -11.41 3.18 5.16
CA GLY A 100 -11.87 3.60 3.83
C GLY A 100 -12.94 4.68 3.91
N ILE A 101 -13.97 4.48 4.73
CA ILE A 101 -15.06 5.45 4.93
C ILE A 101 -14.53 6.72 5.62
N MET A 102 -13.69 6.56 6.65
CA MET A 102 -13.13 7.71 7.38
C MET A 102 -12.25 8.57 6.48
N ALA A 103 -11.36 7.97 5.70
CA ALA A 103 -10.52 8.66 4.74
C ALA A 103 -11.36 9.35 3.66
N LEU A 104 -12.37 8.68 3.10
CA LEU A 104 -13.22 9.27 2.06
C LEU A 104 -14.04 10.46 2.60
N LEU A 105 -14.85 10.23 3.64
CA LEU A 105 -15.76 11.27 4.16
C LEU A 105 -15.00 12.41 4.82
N GLY A 106 -13.96 12.11 5.60
CA GLY A 106 -13.16 13.13 6.28
C GLY A 106 -12.45 14.05 5.29
N ASN A 107 -11.86 13.50 4.23
CA ASN A 107 -11.16 14.31 3.24
C ASN A 107 -12.12 15.05 2.29
N LEU A 108 -13.28 14.49 1.96
CA LEU A 108 -14.34 15.23 1.25
C LEU A 108 -14.84 16.43 2.06
N PHE A 109 -15.02 16.23 3.38
CA PHE A 109 -15.36 17.33 4.29
C PHE A 109 -14.25 18.40 4.32
N SER A 110 -12.98 18.00 4.41
CA SER A 110 -11.82 18.90 4.36
C SER A 110 -11.82 19.76 3.10
N ILE A 111 -12.01 19.13 1.92
CA ILE A 111 -12.10 19.84 0.63
C ILE A 111 -13.26 20.84 0.66
N GLY A 112 -14.46 20.40 1.06
CA GLY A 112 -15.66 21.24 1.12
C GLY A 112 -15.49 22.43 2.07
N TYR A 113 -14.90 22.20 3.24
CA TYR A 113 -14.62 23.24 4.24
C TYR A 113 -13.66 24.29 3.68
N HIS A 114 -12.52 23.87 3.11
CA HIS A 114 -11.54 24.79 2.53
C HIS A 114 -12.04 25.53 1.29
N MET A 115 -13.03 24.98 0.57
CA MET A 115 -13.66 25.65 -0.57
C MET A 115 -14.71 26.68 -0.17
N LYS A 116 -15.52 26.40 0.86
CA LYS A 116 -16.71 27.22 1.21
C LYS A 116 -16.52 28.12 2.42
N MET A 117 -15.81 27.67 3.45
CA MET A 117 -15.76 28.34 4.76
C MET A 117 -14.47 29.15 4.99
N VAL A 118 -13.44 28.93 4.18
CA VAL A 118 -12.18 29.66 4.27
C VAL A 118 -12.21 30.86 3.32
N GLU A 119 -12.51 32.04 3.85
CA GLU A 119 -12.64 33.29 3.09
C GLU A 119 -11.34 33.69 2.35
N LYS A 120 -10.17 33.49 2.97
CA LYS A 120 -8.87 33.83 2.39
C LYS A 120 -8.10 32.59 1.98
N LYS A 121 -7.96 32.37 0.67
CA LYS A 121 -7.15 31.29 0.10
C LYS A 121 -5.67 31.53 0.38
N THR A 122 -5.10 30.75 1.28
CA THR A 122 -3.66 30.72 1.57
C THR A 122 -3.00 29.55 0.84
N VAL A 123 -1.68 29.61 0.64
CA VAL A 123 -0.93 28.50 0.03
C VAL A 123 -1.09 27.21 0.82
N THR A 124 -1.01 27.29 2.15
CA THR A 124 -1.22 26.12 3.02
C THR A 124 -2.64 25.56 2.87
N SER A 125 -3.67 26.41 2.81
CA SER A 125 -5.05 25.99 2.55
C SER A 125 -5.23 25.32 1.18
N GLU A 126 -4.53 25.80 0.13
CA GLU A 126 -4.58 25.17 -1.19
C GLU A 126 -3.88 23.81 -1.20
N LEU A 127 -2.69 23.71 -0.59
CA LEU A 127 -1.94 22.45 -0.49
C LEU A 127 -2.69 21.40 0.34
N THR A 128 -3.38 21.79 1.41
CA THR A 128 -4.25 20.89 2.18
C THR A 128 -5.37 20.28 1.33
N LYS A 129 -5.92 21.00 0.34
CA LYS A 129 -6.91 20.42 -0.58
C LYS A 129 -6.29 19.37 -1.50
N TYR A 130 -5.07 19.59 -2.00
CA TYR A 130 -4.37 18.58 -2.80
C TYR A 130 -4.07 17.32 -1.98
N LEU A 131 -3.66 17.49 -0.70
CA LEU A 131 -3.47 16.38 0.23
C LEU A 131 -4.78 15.61 0.44
N ALA A 132 -5.87 16.32 0.74
CA ALA A 132 -7.18 15.71 0.92
C ALA A 132 -7.69 15.00 -0.35
N CYS A 133 -7.42 15.53 -1.54
CA CYS A 133 -7.71 14.82 -2.79
C CYS A 133 -6.96 13.49 -2.90
N ALA A 134 -5.66 13.46 -2.59
CA ALA A 134 -4.87 12.23 -2.64
C ALA A 134 -5.40 11.20 -1.61
N ASP A 135 -5.68 11.63 -0.38
CA ASP A 135 -6.20 10.75 0.67
C ASP A 135 -7.64 10.27 0.41
N CYS A 136 -8.49 11.08 -0.23
CA CYS A 136 -9.80 10.65 -0.74
C CYS A 136 -9.65 9.47 -1.71
N LEU A 137 -8.71 9.56 -2.66
CA LEU A 137 -8.47 8.52 -3.65
C LEU A 137 -7.95 7.23 -3.00
N PHE A 138 -7.11 7.35 -1.96
CA PHE A 138 -6.71 6.19 -1.15
C PHE A 138 -7.92 5.56 -0.42
N GLY A 139 -8.84 6.39 0.10
CA GLY A 139 -10.10 5.93 0.69
C GLY A 139 -11.00 5.17 -0.31
N VAL A 140 -11.11 5.67 -1.55
CA VAL A 140 -11.81 4.97 -2.64
C VAL A 140 -11.18 3.60 -2.91
N TYR A 141 -9.84 3.53 -3.03
CA TYR A 141 -9.12 2.27 -3.18
C TYR A 141 -9.47 1.27 -2.06
N MET A 142 -9.44 1.70 -0.79
CA MET A 142 -9.75 0.85 0.36
C MET A 142 -11.18 0.30 0.31
N ILE A 143 -12.16 1.14 -0.04
CA ILE A 143 -13.56 0.72 -0.17
C ILE A 143 -13.73 -0.27 -1.33
N CYS A 144 -13.04 -0.05 -2.45
CA CYS A 144 -13.05 -1.00 -3.57
C CYS A 144 -12.51 -2.37 -3.15
N ILE A 145 -11.37 -2.42 -2.46
CA ILE A 145 -10.81 -3.69 -1.95
C ILE A 145 -11.76 -4.36 -0.95
N ALA A 146 -12.37 -3.60 -0.04
CA ALA A 146 -13.37 -4.13 0.91
C ALA A 146 -14.60 -4.71 0.20
N SER A 147 -15.02 -4.08 -0.91
CA SER A 147 -16.14 -4.55 -1.73
C SER A 147 -15.80 -5.84 -2.48
N VAL A 148 -14.58 -5.96 -2.99
CA VAL A 148 -14.09 -7.15 -3.68
C VAL A 148 -13.92 -8.32 -2.70
N ASP A 149 -13.40 -8.08 -1.49
CA ASP A 149 -13.36 -9.08 -0.42
C ASP A 149 -14.75 -9.62 -0.09
N GLN A 150 -15.73 -8.73 0.04
CA GLN A 150 -17.12 -9.13 0.30
C GLN A 150 -17.74 -9.88 -0.90
N HIS A 151 -17.40 -9.52 -2.14
CA HIS A 151 -17.93 -10.16 -3.34
C HIS A 151 -17.43 -11.60 -3.51
N TYR A 152 -16.15 -11.85 -3.29
CA TYR A 152 -15.53 -13.17 -3.45
C TYR A 152 -15.50 -14.02 -2.18
N ARG A 153 -16.28 -13.65 -1.17
CA ARG A 153 -16.26 -14.29 0.13
C ARG A 153 -16.62 -15.77 0.05
N GLY A 154 -15.83 -16.62 0.68
CA GLY A 154 -15.99 -18.08 0.67
C GLY A 154 -15.45 -18.80 -0.58
N VAL A 155 -15.22 -18.10 -1.69
CA VAL A 155 -14.84 -18.67 -3.00
C VAL A 155 -13.64 -17.97 -3.65
N TYR A 156 -12.91 -17.14 -2.90
CA TYR A 156 -11.89 -16.25 -3.45
C TYR A 156 -10.79 -16.96 -4.25
N ILE A 157 -10.35 -18.14 -3.80
CA ILE A 157 -9.20 -18.80 -4.42
C ILE A 157 -9.46 -19.21 -5.87
N GLU A 158 -10.70 -19.55 -6.23
CA GLU A 158 -11.11 -19.89 -7.60
C GLU A 158 -10.97 -18.69 -8.54
N TYR A 159 -11.21 -17.49 -8.02
CA TYR A 159 -11.16 -16.23 -8.78
C TYR A 159 -9.85 -15.46 -8.59
N ALA A 160 -8.95 -15.90 -7.70
CA ALA A 160 -7.77 -15.14 -7.30
C ALA A 160 -6.85 -14.81 -8.48
N LYS A 161 -6.62 -15.76 -9.41
CA LYS A 161 -5.81 -15.53 -10.62
C LYS A 161 -6.46 -14.49 -11.53
N ALA A 162 -7.76 -14.66 -11.82
CA ALA A 162 -8.52 -13.76 -12.69
C ALA A 162 -8.61 -12.34 -12.10
N TRP A 163 -8.85 -12.23 -10.80
CA TRP A 163 -8.85 -10.97 -10.06
C TRP A 163 -7.49 -10.26 -10.17
N LYS A 164 -6.40 -10.94 -9.79
CA LYS A 164 -5.04 -10.36 -9.78
C LYS A 164 -4.58 -9.90 -11.16
N HIS A 165 -4.97 -10.59 -12.23
CA HIS A 165 -4.62 -10.23 -13.62
C HIS A 165 -5.65 -9.30 -14.29
N SER A 166 -6.71 -8.90 -13.59
CA SER A 166 -7.74 -8.03 -14.15
C SER A 166 -7.24 -6.58 -14.31
N ALA A 167 -7.85 -5.87 -15.28
CA ALA A 167 -7.65 -4.44 -15.42
C ALA A 167 -8.11 -3.66 -14.18
N ALA A 168 -9.10 -4.17 -13.44
CA ALA A 168 -9.57 -3.58 -12.19
C ALA A 168 -8.47 -3.60 -11.11
N CYS A 169 -7.79 -4.74 -10.93
CA CYS A 169 -6.69 -4.85 -10.00
C CYS A 169 -5.52 -3.93 -10.38
N ALA A 170 -5.15 -3.90 -11.66
CA ALA A 170 -4.12 -2.98 -12.16
C ALA A 170 -4.47 -1.50 -11.92
N PHE A 171 -5.73 -1.11 -12.15
CA PHE A 171 -6.22 0.24 -11.87
C PHE A 171 -6.18 0.56 -10.37
N LEU A 172 -6.66 -0.33 -9.50
CA LEU A 172 -6.64 -0.14 -8.06
C LEU A 172 -5.21 -0.03 -7.51
N GLY A 173 -4.28 -0.83 -8.02
CA GLY A 173 -2.87 -0.73 -7.67
C GLY A 173 -2.26 0.60 -8.09
N THR A 174 -2.55 1.05 -9.31
CA THR A 174 -2.11 2.37 -9.81
C THR A 174 -2.69 3.50 -8.95
N LEU A 175 -3.97 3.41 -8.60
CA LEU A 175 -4.67 4.37 -7.74
C LEU A 175 -4.04 4.42 -6.33
N ALA A 176 -3.73 3.26 -5.75
CA ALA A 176 -3.08 3.16 -4.45
C ALA A 176 -1.68 3.79 -4.47
N THR A 177 -0.84 3.45 -5.46
CA THR A 177 0.50 4.05 -5.62
C THR A 177 0.40 5.55 -5.86
N PHE A 178 -0.49 6.00 -6.75
CA PHE A 178 -0.67 7.42 -7.04
C PHE A 178 -1.05 8.20 -5.79
N SER A 179 -2.06 7.73 -5.05
CA SER A 179 -2.56 8.41 -3.86
C SER A 179 -1.51 8.44 -2.73
N SER A 180 -0.83 7.33 -2.44
CA SER A 180 0.16 7.28 -1.37
C SER A 180 1.38 8.18 -1.65
N GLU A 181 1.93 8.11 -2.87
CA GLU A 181 3.10 8.90 -3.27
C GLU A 181 2.75 10.39 -3.42
N ALA A 182 1.56 10.72 -3.92
CA ALA A 182 1.09 12.09 -3.99
C ALA A 182 0.95 12.71 -2.59
N SER A 183 0.38 12.00 -1.61
CA SER A 183 0.26 12.51 -0.23
C SER A 183 1.63 12.85 0.37
N VAL A 184 2.63 11.98 0.22
CA VAL A 184 4.00 12.23 0.74
C VAL A 184 4.65 13.44 0.07
N LEU A 185 4.57 13.55 -1.26
CA LEU A 185 5.14 14.69 -1.97
C LEU A 185 4.40 16.01 -1.68
N VAL A 186 3.08 15.97 -1.43
CA VAL A 186 2.33 17.15 -0.98
C VAL A 186 2.81 17.59 0.40
N LEU A 187 3.03 16.67 1.34
CA LEU A 187 3.57 16.96 2.67
C LEU A 187 4.99 17.56 2.61
N PHE A 188 5.82 17.06 1.70
CA PHE A 188 7.12 17.64 1.40
C PHE A 188 6.99 19.10 0.92
N VAL A 189 6.07 19.39 -0.01
CA VAL A 189 5.82 20.75 -0.50
C VAL A 189 5.26 21.67 0.59
N ILE A 190 4.33 21.19 1.43
CA ILE A 190 3.83 21.92 2.60
C ILE A 190 4.98 22.30 3.52
N THR A 191 5.90 21.36 3.76
CA THR A 191 7.07 21.60 4.62
C THR A 191 8.02 22.63 4.02
N CYS A 192 8.27 22.55 2.71
CA CYS A 192 9.07 23.55 1.99
C CYS A 192 8.46 24.96 2.08
N ASP A 193 7.15 25.09 1.87
CA ASP A 193 6.43 26.37 2.00
C ASP A 193 6.63 26.97 3.39
N ARG A 194 6.44 26.15 4.43
CA ARG A 194 6.61 26.59 5.83
C ARG A 194 8.03 26.99 6.15
N LEU A 195 9.00 26.17 5.74
CA LEU A 195 10.41 26.45 5.95
C LEU A 195 10.80 27.80 5.33
N LEU A 196 10.36 28.07 4.10
CA LEU A 196 10.62 29.36 3.42
C LEU A 196 10.00 30.54 4.18
N ARG A 197 8.73 30.44 4.58
CA ARG A 197 8.03 31.52 5.29
C ARG A 197 8.66 31.85 6.66
N ILE A 198 9.01 30.83 7.44
CA ILE A 198 9.55 31.01 8.80
C ILE A 198 10.99 31.52 8.76
N THR A 199 11.80 31.01 7.83
CA THR A 199 13.22 31.35 7.78
C THR A 199 13.49 32.66 7.04
N ARG A 200 12.61 33.05 6.11
CA ARG A 200 12.75 34.22 5.24
C ARG A 200 11.43 35.02 5.14
N PRO A 201 10.95 35.62 6.24
CA PRO A 201 9.64 36.27 6.30
C PRO A 201 9.44 37.41 5.29
N PHE A 202 10.50 38.14 4.92
CA PHE A 202 10.43 39.28 3.98
C PHE A 202 10.89 38.94 2.56
N SER A 203 11.13 37.66 2.24
CA SER A 203 11.62 37.28 0.92
C SER A 203 10.52 37.30 -0.14
N LYS A 204 10.82 37.90 -1.30
CA LYS A 204 9.99 37.81 -2.52
C LYS A 204 9.94 36.39 -3.12
N LYS A 205 10.73 35.43 -2.59
CA LYS A 205 10.80 34.03 -3.06
C LYS A 205 9.78 33.09 -2.40
N ASN A 206 8.84 33.60 -1.60
CA ASN A 206 7.78 32.78 -1.01
C ASN A 206 6.86 32.21 -2.11
N LEU A 207 6.34 31.00 -1.89
CA LEU A 207 5.40 30.38 -2.82
C LEU A 207 4.12 31.24 -2.89
N THR A 208 3.70 31.51 -4.13
CA THR A 208 2.42 32.15 -4.45
C THR A 208 1.40 31.10 -4.84
N LEU A 209 0.10 31.43 -4.77
CA LEU A 209 -0.97 30.51 -5.21
C LEU A 209 -0.76 30.03 -6.66
N ARG A 210 -0.30 30.90 -7.56
CA ARG A 210 0.00 30.53 -8.96
C ARG A 210 1.16 29.55 -9.04
N SER A 211 2.22 29.78 -8.26
CA SER A 211 3.36 28.87 -8.18
C SER A 211 2.95 27.50 -7.63
N VAL A 212 2.06 27.45 -6.64
CA VAL A 212 1.53 26.20 -6.08
C VAL A 212 0.84 25.37 -7.14
N HIS A 213 -0.08 25.93 -7.92
CA HIS A 213 -0.75 25.17 -8.98
C HIS A 213 0.24 24.59 -10.00
N LYS A 214 1.27 25.36 -10.38
CA LYS A 214 2.34 24.87 -11.28
C LYS A 214 3.16 23.73 -10.65
N VAL A 215 3.58 23.89 -9.39
CA VAL A 215 4.33 22.86 -8.65
C VAL A 215 3.49 21.60 -8.50
N MET A 216 2.21 21.74 -8.12
CA MET A 216 1.31 20.61 -7.96
C MET A 216 1.02 19.89 -9.27
N LEU A 217 0.90 20.62 -10.39
CA LEU A 217 0.78 20.00 -11.70
C LEU A 217 2.00 19.13 -12.04
N ILE A 218 3.22 19.62 -11.74
CA ILE A 218 4.46 18.86 -11.95
C ILE A 218 4.50 17.63 -11.04
N VAL A 219 4.22 17.81 -9.74
CA VAL A 219 4.21 16.72 -8.76
C VAL A 219 3.19 15.65 -9.15
N TRP A 220 1.98 16.03 -9.52
CA TRP A 220 0.94 15.09 -9.93
C TRP A 220 1.32 14.35 -11.21
N SER A 221 1.87 15.05 -12.20
CA SER A 221 2.33 14.42 -13.44
C SER A 221 3.46 13.42 -13.18
N LEU A 222 4.41 13.77 -12.30
CA LEU A 222 5.49 12.88 -11.89
C LEU A 222 4.96 11.63 -11.19
N VAL A 223 4.02 11.79 -10.26
CA VAL A 223 3.44 10.65 -9.52
C VAL A 223 2.59 9.77 -10.43
N ILE A 224 1.84 10.34 -11.39
CA ILE A 224 1.13 9.57 -12.42
C ILE A 224 2.12 8.76 -13.24
N ALA A 225 3.22 9.37 -13.69
CA ALA A 225 4.25 8.65 -14.41
C ALA A 225 4.81 7.48 -13.58
N ILE A 226 5.13 7.72 -12.31
CA ILE A 226 5.62 6.69 -11.38
C ILE A 226 4.60 5.55 -11.21
N ALA A 227 3.31 5.85 -11.10
CA ALA A 227 2.27 4.85 -10.91
C ALA A 227 1.97 4.05 -12.19
N VAL A 228 2.13 4.66 -13.38
CA VAL A 228 1.82 4.01 -14.67
C VAL A 228 3.01 3.25 -15.25
N VAL A 229 4.25 3.64 -14.95
CA VAL A 229 5.48 2.96 -15.44
C VAL A 229 5.43 1.43 -15.30
N PRO A 230 4.97 0.84 -14.17
CA PRO A 230 4.90 -0.62 -14.02
C PRO A 230 3.86 -1.31 -14.91
N LEU A 231 2.92 -0.57 -15.51
CA LEU A 231 1.95 -1.09 -16.47
C LEU A 231 2.51 -1.20 -17.89
N ILE A 232 3.63 -0.53 -18.17
CA ILE A 232 4.26 -0.57 -19.49
C ILE A 232 4.80 -1.99 -19.74
N PRO A 233 4.38 -2.65 -20.84
CA PRO A 233 4.90 -3.97 -21.19
C PRO A 233 6.42 -3.94 -21.30
N SER A 234 7.09 -4.61 -20.36
CA SER A 234 8.54 -4.73 -20.34
C SER A 234 8.94 -6.05 -19.69
N ASP A 235 10.07 -6.58 -20.12
CA ASP A 235 10.66 -7.80 -19.55
C ASP A 235 11.01 -7.63 -18.06
N TYR A 236 11.21 -6.39 -17.62
CA TYR A 236 11.50 -6.04 -16.24
C TYR A 236 10.30 -6.24 -15.31
N PHE A 237 9.09 -5.83 -15.71
CA PHE A 237 7.89 -5.95 -14.87
C PHE A 237 7.07 -7.22 -15.15
N LYS A 238 7.26 -7.87 -16.32
CA LYS A 238 6.55 -9.09 -16.77
C LYS A 238 5.02 -9.02 -16.61
N GLY A 239 4.43 -7.82 -16.69
CA GLY A 239 3.00 -7.58 -16.48
C GLY A 239 2.48 -7.96 -15.08
N ARG A 240 3.38 -8.20 -14.11
CA ARG A 240 3.07 -8.78 -12.80
C ARG A 240 3.43 -7.87 -11.62
N PHE A 241 3.44 -6.56 -11.82
CA PHE A 241 3.80 -5.63 -10.76
C PHE A 241 2.68 -5.46 -9.72
N TYR A 242 1.49 -5.08 -10.18
CA TYR A 242 0.30 -4.92 -9.32
C TYR A 242 -0.43 -6.22 -9.02
N SER A 243 -0.22 -7.28 -9.81
CA SER A 243 -0.91 -8.57 -9.64
C SER A 243 -0.31 -9.48 -8.56
N ARG A 244 0.68 -9.02 -7.80
CA ARG A 244 1.40 -9.86 -6.82
C ARG A 244 0.53 -10.16 -5.60
N SER A 245 -0.06 -9.11 -5.05
CA SER A 245 -0.87 -9.21 -3.83
C SER A 245 -2.37 -9.28 -4.15
N SER A 246 -3.14 -9.92 -3.28
CA SER A 246 -4.61 -9.98 -3.34
C SER A 246 -5.26 -8.59 -3.32
N VAL A 247 -4.60 -7.61 -2.69
CA VAL A 247 -5.05 -6.22 -2.61
C VAL A 247 -4.47 -5.31 -3.69
N CYS A 248 -3.76 -5.87 -4.68
CA CYS A 248 -3.23 -5.14 -5.83
C CYS A 248 -2.17 -4.07 -5.50
N MET A 249 -1.53 -4.16 -4.34
CA MET A 249 -0.62 -3.11 -3.86
C MET A 249 0.80 -3.28 -4.40
N SER A 250 1.49 -2.16 -4.66
CA SER A 250 2.86 -2.12 -5.18
C SER A 250 3.96 -2.36 -4.15
N ILE A 251 3.64 -2.31 -2.85
CA ILE A 251 4.64 -2.30 -1.77
C ILE A 251 5.30 -3.67 -1.65
N HIS A 252 6.62 -3.68 -1.55
CA HIS A 252 7.42 -4.90 -1.48
C HIS A 252 8.05 -5.06 -0.09
N ILE A 253 7.51 -6.01 0.69
CA ILE A 253 7.97 -6.33 2.06
C ILE A 253 8.35 -7.82 2.19
N THR A 254 8.44 -8.55 1.06
CA THR A 254 8.70 -9.99 1.03
C THR A 254 10.14 -10.29 0.60
N ARG A 255 10.71 -11.41 1.06
CA ARG A 255 12.12 -11.78 0.79
C ARG A 255 12.38 -12.14 -0.66
N GLU A 256 11.32 -12.48 -1.39
CA GLU A 256 11.39 -12.84 -2.79
C GLU A 256 11.87 -11.66 -3.63
N SER A 257 12.59 -11.90 -4.72
CA SER A 257 13.05 -10.84 -5.62
C SER A 257 12.27 -10.86 -6.95
N PRO A 258 10.95 -10.59 -6.94
CA PRO A 258 10.13 -10.68 -8.14
C PRO A 258 10.48 -9.58 -9.16
N PRO A 259 10.24 -9.80 -10.46
CA PRO A 259 10.59 -8.83 -11.52
C PRO A 259 9.96 -7.46 -11.28
N GLY A 260 10.76 -6.42 -11.00
CA GLY A 260 10.27 -5.09 -10.62
C GLY A 260 10.40 -4.73 -9.14
N TRP A 261 10.97 -5.61 -8.31
CA TRP A 261 11.14 -5.36 -6.87
C TRP A 261 11.99 -4.11 -6.56
N GLN A 262 13.07 -3.85 -7.32
CA GLN A 262 13.95 -2.70 -7.09
C GLN A 262 13.20 -1.38 -7.32
N TYR A 263 12.33 -1.35 -8.32
CA TYR A 263 11.47 -0.19 -8.60
C TYR A 263 10.53 0.10 -7.42
N SER A 264 9.83 -0.92 -6.92
CA SER A 264 8.97 -0.79 -5.73
C SER A 264 9.76 -0.29 -4.52
N VAL A 265 10.95 -0.85 -4.26
CA VAL A 265 11.81 -0.40 -3.16
C VAL A 265 12.27 1.04 -3.34
N ALA A 266 12.72 1.43 -4.54
CA ALA A 266 13.20 2.78 -4.81
C ALA A 266 12.09 3.83 -4.62
N VAL A 267 10.89 3.55 -5.13
CA VAL A 267 9.74 4.46 -5.06
C VAL A 267 9.11 4.40 -3.67
N CYS A 268 8.51 3.27 -3.29
CA CYS A 268 7.67 3.17 -2.09
C CYS A 268 8.46 3.26 -0.78
N HIS A 269 9.76 2.96 -0.79
CA HIS A 269 10.60 3.06 0.41
C HIS A 269 11.66 4.17 0.29
N GLY A 270 12.41 4.20 -0.81
CA GLY A 270 13.52 5.14 -1.01
C GLY A 270 13.07 6.60 -1.04
N LEU A 271 12.12 6.94 -1.93
CA LEU A 271 11.59 8.29 -2.07
C LEU A 271 10.92 8.76 -0.77
N ASN A 272 10.09 7.90 -0.18
CA ASN A 272 9.36 8.19 1.05
C ASN A 272 10.33 8.44 2.22
N LEU A 273 11.35 7.60 2.40
CA LEU A 273 12.37 7.81 3.43
C LEU A 273 13.10 9.14 3.25
N LEU A 274 13.52 9.46 2.03
CA LEU A 274 14.23 10.73 1.75
C LEU A 274 13.33 11.94 2.05
N ALA A 275 12.06 11.88 1.66
CA ALA A 275 11.08 12.91 1.96
C ALA A 275 10.92 13.10 3.47
N PHE A 276 10.71 12.01 4.23
CA PHE A 276 10.55 12.11 5.68
C PHE A 276 11.80 12.59 6.41
N LEU A 277 13.00 12.15 6.00
CA LEU A 277 14.26 12.65 6.56
C LEU A 277 14.39 14.16 6.36
N PHE A 278 14.11 14.65 5.14
CA PHE A 278 14.09 16.08 4.88
C PHE A 278 13.07 16.80 5.77
N ILE A 279 11.85 16.26 5.86
CA ILE A 279 10.77 16.87 6.63
C ILE A 279 11.18 16.96 8.11
N LEU A 280 11.70 15.88 8.71
CA LEU A 280 12.16 15.86 10.10
C LEU A 280 13.25 16.92 10.37
N LEU A 281 14.26 17.00 9.49
CA LEU A 281 15.33 17.99 9.60
C LEU A 281 14.80 19.41 9.46
N ALA A 282 13.88 19.64 8.52
CA ALA A 282 13.25 20.94 8.31
C ALA A 282 12.44 21.38 9.54
N TYR A 283 11.65 20.50 10.15
CA TYR A 283 10.90 20.82 11.38
C TYR A 283 11.80 21.02 12.59
N GLY A 284 12.87 20.22 12.73
CA GLY A 284 13.90 20.46 13.75
C GLY A 284 14.51 21.85 13.60
N TYR A 285 14.88 22.23 12.38
CA TYR A 285 15.39 23.57 12.10
C TYR A 285 14.36 24.66 12.40
N MET A 286 13.12 24.53 11.91
CA MET A 286 12.04 25.49 12.19
C MET A 286 11.82 25.65 13.70
N TYR A 287 11.82 24.56 14.46
CA TYR A 287 11.65 24.62 15.92
C TYR A 287 12.74 25.44 16.62
N THR A 288 14.01 25.27 16.23
CA THR A 288 15.12 26.07 16.79
C THR A 288 14.96 27.56 16.48
N ARG A 289 14.52 27.89 15.26
CA ARG A 289 14.30 29.28 14.82
C ARG A 289 13.13 29.92 15.56
N ILE A 290 11.99 29.23 15.69
CA ILE A 290 10.81 29.74 16.40
C ILE A 290 11.13 29.93 17.89
N LYS A 291 11.86 29.00 18.52
CA LYS A 291 12.26 29.14 19.94
C LYS A 291 13.19 30.35 20.16
N SER A 292 14.09 30.61 19.22
CA SER A 292 14.96 31.80 19.26
C SER A 292 14.14 33.09 19.07
N SER A 293 13.22 33.12 18.09
CA SER A 293 12.37 34.30 17.82
C SER A 293 11.28 34.53 18.87
N SER A 294 10.76 33.48 19.51
CA SER A 294 9.73 33.59 20.56
C SER A 294 10.27 34.21 21.85
N LYS A 295 11.57 34.05 22.14
CA LYS A 295 12.23 34.77 23.25
C LYS A 295 12.26 36.29 23.02
N ALA A 296 12.15 36.74 21.77
CA ALA A 296 12.14 38.16 21.40
C ALA A 296 10.74 38.74 21.10
N ALA A 297 9.73 37.90 20.82
CA ALA A 297 8.44 38.34 20.24
C ALA A 297 7.17 38.10 21.09
N GLY A 298 7.29 37.56 22.32
CA GLY A 298 6.15 37.38 23.24
C GLY A 298 5.00 36.53 22.67
N ASN A 299 3.74 36.97 22.86
CA ASN A 299 2.53 36.22 22.48
C ASN A 299 2.43 35.80 21.00
N LYS A 300 3.00 36.56 20.06
CA LYS A 300 3.02 36.18 18.62
C LYS A 300 3.91 34.95 18.36
N GLY A 301 5.00 34.81 19.12
CA GLY A 301 5.85 33.61 19.06
C GLY A 301 5.14 32.35 19.56
N SER A 302 4.22 32.48 20.53
CA SER A 302 3.44 31.38 21.10
C SER A 302 2.41 30.79 20.12
N HIS A 303 1.75 31.63 19.32
CA HIS A 303 0.80 31.18 18.28
C HIS A 303 1.50 30.42 17.15
N GLU A 304 2.61 30.95 16.63
CA GLU A 304 3.45 30.28 15.63
C GLU A 304 4.04 28.96 16.18
N MET A 305 4.43 28.92 17.46
CA MET A 305 4.89 27.71 18.14
C MET A 305 3.78 26.65 18.22
N THR A 306 2.54 27.06 18.47
CA THR A 306 1.39 26.15 18.54
C THR A 306 1.09 25.55 17.16
N ILE A 307 1.13 26.36 16.10
CA ILE A 307 0.92 25.92 14.71
C ILE A 307 2.06 25.03 14.21
N ALA A 308 3.30 25.33 14.59
CA ALA A 308 4.46 24.50 14.26
C ALA A 308 4.41 23.16 15.00
N ARG A 309 4.12 23.15 16.31
CA ARG A 309 4.00 21.92 17.10
C ARG A 309 2.92 20.99 16.57
N LYS A 310 1.76 21.53 16.18
CA LYS A 310 0.69 20.76 15.54
C LYS A 310 1.21 20.09 14.27
N MET A 311 1.83 20.83 13.35
CA MET A 311 2.32 20.24 12.11
C MET A 311 3.50 19.29 12.28
N THR A 312 4.35 19.50 13.30
CA THR A 312 5.36 18.51 13.69
C THR A 312 4.70 17.20 14.14
N LEU A 313 3.60 17.24 14.89
CA LEU A 313 2.88 16.03 15.30
C LEU A 313 2.30 15.27 14.10
N ILE A 314 1.78 15.96 13.09
CA ILE A 314 1.27 15.35 11.84
C ILE A 314 2.39 14.61 11.10
N VAL A 315 3.50 15.30 10.89
CA VAL A 315 4.67 14.73 10.23
C VAL A 315 5.24 13.55 11.01
N LEU A 316 5.22 13.63 12.33
CA LEU A 316 5.69 12.57 13.19
C LEU A 316 4.77 11.35 13.14
N THR A 317 3.44 11.54 13.05
CA THR A 317 2.52 10.41 12.85
C THR A 317 2.78 9.73 11.51
N ASP A 318 2.96 10.49 10.43
CA ASP A 318 3.27 9.92 9.11
C ASP A 318 4.61 9.18 9.12
N PHE A 319 5.65 9.79 9.70
CA PHE A 319 6.95 9.16 9.85
C PHE A 319 6.89 7.89 10.71
N CYS A 320 6.17 7.90 11.84
CA CYS A 320 6.02 6.74 12.71
C CYS A 320 5.26 5.60 12.03
N CYS A 321 4.34 5.91 11.12
CA CYS A 321 3.65 4.90 10.32
C CYS A 321 4.56 4.33 9.22
N TRP A 322 5.34 5.18 8.55
CA TRP A 322 6.24 4.71 7.48
C TRP A 322 7.56 4.13 7.99
N PHE A 323 8.00 4.45 9.21
CA PHE A 323 9.26 3.99 9.77
C PHE A 323 9.30 2.45 9.92
N PRO A 324 8.32 1.77 10.55
CA PRO A 324 8.24 0.31 10.59
C PRO A 324 8.25 -0.33 9.20
N ILE A 325 7.58 0.29 8.23
CA ILE A 325 7.48 -0.21 6.85
C ILE A 325 8.84 -0.17 6.15
N ASN A 326 9.55 0.94 6.33
CA ASN A 326 10.90 1.13 5.79
C ASN A 326 11.94 0.26 6.48
N THR A 327 11.84 0.07 7.80
CA THR A 327 12.75 -0.80 8.54
C THR A 327 12.48 -2.26 8.22
N MET A 328 11.24 -2.70 8.05
CA MET A 328 10.89 -4.04 7.58
C MET A 328 11.49 -4.32 6.19
N GLY A 329 11.27 -3.43 5.22
CA GLY A 329 11.83 -3.58 3.88
C GLY A 329 13.36 -3.57 3.86
N LYS A 330 14.02 -2.77 4.70
CA LYS A 330 15.50 -2.71 4.78
C LYS A 330 16.12 -3.82 5.61
N CYS A 331 15.51 -4.23 6.72
CA CYS A 331 15.96 -5.36 7.54
C CYS A 331 16.07 -6.62 6.68
N LEU A 332 15.10 -6.79 5.77
CA LEU A 332 15.08 -7.86 4.78
C LEU A 332 16.24 -7.79 3.78
N LEU A 333 16.60 -6.58 3.33
CA LEU A 333 17.69 -6.35 2.38
C LEU A 333 19.09 -6.33 3.01
N ALA A 334 19.22 -5.96 4.29
CA ALA A 334 20.51 -5.67 4.94
C ALA A 334 20.97 -6.72 5.96
N LEU A 335 20.06 -7.47 6.60
CA LEU A 335 20.39 -8.31 7.76
C LEU A 335 20.19 -9.83 7.52
N GLY A 336 20.14 -10.29 6.27
CA GLY A 336 20.29 -11.71 5.99
C GLY A 336 19.11 -12.61 6.39
N GLY A 337 17.88 -12.09 6.43
CA GLY A 337 16.67 -12.92 6.32
C GLY A 337 16.01 -13.37 7.62
N MET A 338 15.69 -12.44 8.52
CA MET A 338 14.62 -12.69 9.49
C MET A 338 13.29 -12.64 8.74
N ASP A 339 12.56 -13.75 8.74
CA ASP A 339 11.22 -13.82 8.14
C ASP A 339 10.26 -12.93 8.94
N ILE A 340 9.68 -11.95 8.26
CA ILE A 340 8.65 -11.09 8.87
C ILE A 340 7.37 -11.93 8.96
N PRO A 341 6.76 -12.07 10.15
CA PRO A 341 5.50 -12.77 10.31
C PRO A 341 4.44 -12.19 9.38
N GLY A 342 3.68 -13.06 8.70
CA GLY A 342 2.64 -12.64 7.76
C GLY A 342 1.59 -11.72 8.38
N GLU A 343 1.36 -11.85 9.69
CA GLU A 343 0.48 -10.98 10.45
C GLU A 343 0.95 -9.52 10.45
N MET A 344 2.26 -9.26 10.63
CA MET A 344 2.79 -7.89 10.60
C MET A 344 2.62 -7.24 9.23
N TYR A 345 2.76 -8.02 8.16
CA TYR A 345 2.49 -7.56 6.79
C TYR A 345 1.03 -7.13 6.62
N SER A 346 0.09 -7.97 7.09
CA SER A 346 -1.34 -7.70 6.99
C SER A 346 -1.77 -6.48 7.82
N TRP A 347 -1.27 -6.34 9.05
CA TRP A 347 -1.52 -5.16 9.88
C TRP A 347 -0.94 -3.88 9.27
N THR A 348 0.23 -3.97 8.62
CA THR A 348 0.84 -2.82 7.96
C THR A 348 -0.06 -2.24 6.87
N ILE A 349 -0.56 -3.10 5.98
CA ILE A 349 -1.36 -2.67 4.83
C ILE A 349 -2.74 -2.14 5.25
N VAL A 350 -3.37 -2.82 6.21
CA VAL A 350 -4.77 -2.54 6.58
C VAL A 350 -4.88 -1.44 7.64
N PHE A 351 -3.86 -1.27 8.48
CA PHE A 351 -3.91 -0.36 9.62
C PHE A 351 -2.89 0.78 9.49
N ILE A 352 -1.61 0.46 9.30
CA ILE A 352 -0.54 1.47 9.38
C ILE A 352 -0.54 2.40 8.16
N LEU A 353 -0.80 1.90 6.95
CA LEU A 353 -0.88 2.75 5.75
C LEU A 353 -2.11 3.68 5.76
N PRO A 354 -3.34 3.19 6.03
CA PRO A 354 -4.54 4.00 5.86
C PRO A 354 -4.77 5.01 6.99
N ILE A 355 -4.18 4.80 8.17
CA ILE A 355 -4.41 5.66 9.35
C ILE A 355 -4.00 7.11 9.11
N ASN A 356 -2.93 7.34 8.35
CA ASN A 356 -2.46 8.70 8.03
C ASN A 356 -3.51 9.45 7.21
N SER A 357 -3.99 8.84 6.13
CA SER A 357 -5.03 9.41 5.27
C SER A 357 -6.36 9.62 6.02
N ALA A 358 -6.69 8.76 6.98
CA ALA A 358 -7.89 8.88 7.80
C ALA A 358 -7.82 10.00 8.84
N ILE A 359 -6.63 10.25 9.42
CA ILE A 359 -6.44 11.25 10.49
C ILE A 359 -6.13 12.65 9.92
N ASN A 360 -5.62 12.76 8.69
CA ASN A 360 -5.29 14.04 8.04
C ASN A 360 -6.40 15.11 8.10
N PRO A 361 -7.68 14.81 7.85
CA PRO A 361 -8.78 15.77 8.05
C PRO A 361 -8.87 16.34 9.46
N ILE A 362 -8.69 15.49 10.48
CA ILE A 362 -8.74 15.89 11.89
C ILE A 362 -7.60 16.88 12.18
N LEU A 363 -6.41 16.56 11.67
CA LEU A 363 -5.20 17.33 11.92
C LEU A 363 -5.17 18.67 11.16
N TYR A 364 -5.53 18.68 9.87
CA TYR A 364 -5.45 19.88 9.02
C TYR A 364 -6.70 20.76 9.07
N THR A 365 -7.87 20.19 9.34
CA THR A 365 -9.16 20.91 9.22
C THR A 365 -9.80 21.12 10.58
N ILE A 366 -10.09 20.03 11.30
CA ILE A 366 -10.90 20.08 12.53
C ILE A 366 -10.13 20.77 13.68
N SER A 367 -8.83 20.50 13.80
CA SER A 367 -8.00 21.15 14.82
C SER A 367 -7.85 22.67 14.65
N ASN A 368 -8.17 23.21 13.47
CA ASN A 368 -8.17 24.65 13.17
C ASN A 368 -9.57 25.28 13.31
N LEU A 369 -10.64 24.48 13.22
CA LEU A 369 -12.01 24.88 13.54
C LEU A 369 -12.19 25.21 15.02
N SER A 370 -11.61 24.40 15.91
CA SER A 370 -11.73 24.54 17.38
C SER A 370 -11.13 25.85 17.95
N PHE A 371 -10.37 26.61 17.16
CA PHE A 371 -9.78 27.89 17.59
C PHE A 371 -10.55 29.11 17.08
N LYS A 372 -11.65 28.91 16.35
CA LYS A 372 -12.51 29.97 15.81
C LYS A 372 -13.87 30.06 16.53
N VAL A 373 -14.08 29.29 17.60
CA VAL A 373 -15.26 29.36 18.46
C VAL A 373 -14.96 30.21 19.67
#